data_AF-A0A523F2N5-F1
#
_entry.id   AF-A0A523F2N5-F1
#
_cell.length_a   1.000
_cell.length_b   1.000
_cell.length_c   1.000
_cell.angle_alpha   90.00
_cell.angle_beta   90.00
_cell.angle_gamma   90.00
#
_symmetry.space_group_name_H-M   'P 1'
#
loop_
_entity.id
_entity.type
_entity.pdbx_description
1 polymer ?
#
loop_
_entity_poly.entity_id
_entity_poly.type
_entity_poly.pdbx_seq_one_letter_code
_entity_poly.pdbx_strand_id
1 'polypeptide(L)'
;MSKTINQPRLPPKNAHAARQKHRLDLAIRTTVKAGMRHYDRVRHLPALIGVDPGVLSGGKGMSKKAILAKLERALRAERQRARSGHWAYDLNRHIALRQALLAEGEPCPDQKRTNDR
;
A
#
# COMPACT_ATOMS: atom_id res chain seq x y z
N MET A 1 23.92 -57.56 -5.28
CA MET A 1 24.19 -56.15 -4.85
C MET A 1 23.58 -55.20 -5.88
N SER A 2 22.29 -54.86 -5.73
CA SER A 2 21.59 -53.98 -6.67
C SER A 2 21.79 -52.54 -6.26
N LYS A 3 22.52 -51.75 -7.07
CA LYS A 3 22.68 -50.31 -6.86
C LYS A 3 21.35 -49.62 -7.16
N THR A 4 20.67 -49.14 -6.13
CA THR A 4 19.52 -48.25 -6.25
C THR A 4 20.00 -46.93 -6.83
N ILE A 5 19.76 -46.72 -8.13
CA ILE A 5 20.04 -45.46 -8.81
C ILE A 5 19.03 -44.44 -8.27
N ASN A 6 19.51 -43.57 -7.38
CA ASN A 6 18.77 -42.44 -6.86
C ASN A 6 18.61 -41.41 -7.99
N GLN A 7 17.49 -41.48 -8.72
CA GLN A 7 17.19 -40.45 -9.71
C GLN A 7 16.89 -39.13 -9.01
N PRO A 8 17.46 -38.00 -9.45
CA PRO A 8 17.15 -36.70 -8.86
C PRO A 8 15.67 -36.40 -9.08
N ARG A 9 14.93 -36.14 -7.99
CA ARG A 9 13.56 -35.61 -8.09
C ARG A 9 13.62 -34.29 -8.83
N LEU A 10 13.14 -34.28 -10.07
CA LEU A 10 12.91 -33.05 -10.82
C LEU A 10 11.95 -32.16 -10.02
N PRO A 11 12.23 -30.84 -9.92
CA PRO A 11 11.28 -29.92 -9.31
C PRO A 11 9.94 -30.01 -10.04
N PRO A 12 8.80 -29.82 -9.34
CA PRO A 12 7.50 -29.85 -9.98
C PRO A 12 7.48 -28.82 -11.12
N LYS A 13 6.81 -29.15 -12.23
CA LYS A 13 6.78 -28.35 -13.48
C LYS A 13 6.38 -26.88 -13.27
N ASN A 14 5.84 -26.52 -12.10
CA ASN A 14 5.37 -25.18 -11.74
C ASN A 14 6.28 -24.45 -10.71
N ALA A 15 7.45 -25.01 -10.35
CA ALA A 15 8.32 -24.44 -9.32
C ALA A 15 8.81 -23.03 -9.68
N HIS A 16 9.09 -22.77 -10.96
CA HIS A 16 9.48 -21.44 -11.42
C HIS A 16 8.36 -20.41 -11.28
N ALA A 17 7.14 -20.74 -11.72
CA ALA A 17 5.97 -19.87 -11.59
C ALA A 17 5.62 -19.58 -10.13
N ALA A 18 5.73 -20.57 -9.24
CA ALA A 18 5.52 -20.38 -7.81
C ALA A 18 6.56 -19.43 -7.19
N ARG A 19 7.85 -19.60 -7.55
CA ARG A 19 8.93 -18.69 -7.13
C ARG A 19 8.69 -17.27 -7.65
N GLN A 20 8.27 -17.12 -8.90
CA GLN A 20 7.99 -15.83 -9.51
C GLN A 20 6.84 -15.10 -8.82
N LYS A 21 5.73 -15.80 -8.55
CA LYS A 21 4.59 -15.25 -7.77
C LYS A 21 5.04 -14.78 -6.39
N HIS A 22 5.79 -15.61 -5.67
CA HIS A 22 6.30 -15.26 -4.35
C HIS A 22 7.19 -14.01 -4.37
N ARG A 23 8.08 -13.89 -5.36
CA ARG A 23 8.92 -12.70 -5.53
C ARG A 23 8.09 -11.45 -5.80
N LEU A 24 7.07 -11.56 -6.64
CA LEU A 24 6.15 -10.45 -6.93
C LEU A 24 5.39 -10.03 -5.68
N ASP A 25 4.82 -10.97 -4.93
CA ASP A 25 4.10 -10.69 -3.69
C ASP A 25 5.02 -9.99 -2.68
N LEU A 26 6.26 -10.43 -2.56
CA LEU A 26 7.26 -9.79 -1.71
C LEU A 26 7.54 -8.36 -2.19
N ALA A 27 7.78 -8.15 -3.48
CA ALA A 27 8.04 -6.83 -4.06
C ALA A 27 6.86 -5.86 -3.88
N ILE A 28 5.62 -6.35 -4.04
CA ILE A 28 4.42 -5.56 -3.78
C ILE A 28 4.35 -5.17 -2.31
N ARG A 29 4.54 -6.14 -1.40
CA ARG A 29 4.50 -5.89 0.05
C ARG A 29 5.59 -4.91 0.48
N THR A 30 6.81 -5.04 -0.01
CA THR A 30 7.92 -4.13 0.31
C THR A 30 7.63 -2.72 -0.20
N THR A 31 7.10 -2.58 -1.42
CA THR A 31 6.73 -1.29 -1.99
C THR A 31 5.61 -0.61 -1.21
N VAL A 32 4.56 -1.36 -0.84
CA VAL A 32 3.48 -0.83 0.01
C VAL A 32 4.02 -0.38 1.36
N LYS A 33 4.87 -1.19 2.02
CA LYS A 33 5.47 -0.86 3.31
C LYS A 33 6.41 0.35 3.24
N ALA A 34 7.17 0.50 2.16
CA ALA A 34 8.01 1.67 1.93
C ALA A 34 7.15 2.93 1.79
N GLY A 35 6.10 2.90 0.98
CA GLY A 35 5.17 4.03 0.85
C GLY A 35 4.45 4.40 2.15
N MET A 36 4.07 3.40 2.95
CA MET A 36 3.53 3.65 4.30
C MET A 36 4.52 4.39 5.21
N ARG A 37 5.83 4.07 5.15
CA ARG A 37 6.87 4.74 5.94
C ARG A 37 7.11 6.18 5.51
N HIS A 38 6.93 6.48 4.23
CA HIS A 38 7.07 7.82 3.68
C HIS A 38 5.78 8.63 3.74
N TYR A 39 4.67 8.05 4.21
CA TYR A 39 3.39 8.75 4.27
C TYR A 39 3.45 9.91 5.26
N ASP A 40 3.33 11.12 4.73
CA ASP A 40 3.12 12.35 5.47
C ASP A 40 1.68 12.83 5.30
N ARG A 41 0.99 13.06 6.43
CA ARG A 41 -0.42 13.44 6.45
C ARG A 41 -0.68 14.78 5.74
N VAL A 42 0.11 15.80 6.04
CA VAL A 42 -0.10 17.18 5.58
C VAL A 42 0.21 17.29 4.09
N ARG A 43 1.23 16.57 3.61
CA ARG A 43 1.65 16.57 2.21
C ARG A 43 0.73 15.74 1.31
N HIS A 44 0.28 14.57 1.77
CA HIS A 44 -0.38 13.61 0.88
C HIS A 44 -1.90 13.67 0.90
N LEU A 45 -2.54 13.90 2.05
CA LEU A 45 -4.00 13.90 2.13
C LEU A 45 -4.70 14.95 1.25
N PRO A 46 -4.16 16.17 1.02
CA PRO A 46 -4.80 17.14 0.14
C PRO A 46 -5.05 16.59 -1.26
N ALA A 47 -4.04 15.97 -1.88
CA ALA A 47 -4.17 15.39 -3.21
C ALA A 47 -5.04 14.12 -3.23
N LEU A 48 -4.99 13.32 -2.16
CA LEU A 48 -5.69 12.03 -2.11
C LEU A 48 -7.18 12.17 -1.81
N ILE A 49 -7.56 13.03 -0.87
CA ILE A 49 -8.94 13.12 -0.35
C ILE A 49 -9.49 14.55 -0.29
N GLY A 50 -8.80 15.54 -0.85
CA GLY A 50 -9.30 16.91 -0.96
C GLY A 50 -9.47 17.58 0.41
N VAL A 51 -8.50 17.39 1.31
CA VAL A 51 -8.49 18.03 2.63
C VAL A 51 -7.54 19.22 2.62
N ASP A 52 -7.97 20.34 3.18
CA ASP A 52 -7.15 21.52 3.35
C ASP A 52 -5.91 21.22 4.25
N PRO A 53 -4.68 21.57 3.83
CA PRO A 53 -3.49 21.38 4.64
C PRO A 53 -3.54 22.14 5.99
N GLY A 54 -4.13 23.34 6.03
CA GLY A 54 -4.25 24.15 7.25
C GLY A 54 -5.10 23.46 8.31
N VAL A 55 -6.17 22.75 7.91
CA VAL A 55 -6.98 21.91 8.81
C VAL A 55 -6.18 20.73 9.37
N LEU A 56 -5.18 20.23 8.65
CA LEU A 56 -4.34 19.10 9.09
C LEU A 56 -3.21 19.54 10.03
N SER A 57 -2.65 20.73 9.82
CA SER A 57 -1.57 21.29 10.63
C SER A 57 -2.06 22.07 11.86
N GLY A 58 -3.34 22.46 11.90
CA GLY A 58 -3.92 23.23 13.00
C GLY A 58 -4.18 22.44 14.29
N GLY A 59 -4.29 23.15 15.41
CA GLY A 59 -4.28 22.58 16.77
C GLY A 59 -5.39 21.57 17.11
N LYS A 60 -6.52 21.56 16.39
CA LYS A 60 -7.57 20.53 16.59
C LYS A 60 -7.55 19.40 15.56
N GLY A 61 -6.85 19.58 14.43
CA GLY A 61 -6.69 18.60 13.37
C GLY A 61 -7.99 17.97 12.83
N MET A 62 -7.87 17.13 11.81
CA MET A 62 -8.92 16.17 11.49
C MET A 62 -8.72 14.90 12.31
N SER A 63 -9.79 14.34 12.88
CA SER A 63 -9.68 13.09 13.64
C SER A 63 -9.24 11.94 12.74
N LYS A 64 -8.43 11.01 13.28
CA LYS A 64 -8.01 9.79 12.57
C LYS A 64 -9.20 9.02 12.00
N LYS A 65 -10.31 8.93 12.74
CA LYS A 65 -11.56 8.29 12.28
C LYS A 65 -12.14 8.97 11.03
N ALA A 66 -12.16 10.30 10.99
CA ALA A 66 -12.66 11.04 9.83
C ALA A 66 -11.75 10.88 8.60
N ILE A 67 -10.42 10.86 8.81
CA ILE A 67 -9.43 10.61 7.76
C ILE A 67 -9.62 9.21 7.17
N LEU A 68 -9.68 8.18 8.03
CA LEU A 68 -9.88 6.78 7.61
C LEU A 68 -11.18 6.64 6.79
N ALA A 69 -12.29 7.21 7.25
CA ALA A 69 -13.56 7.17 6.52
C ALA A 69 -13.47 7.81 5.13
N LYS A 70 -12.75 8.95 5.01
CA LYS A 70 -12.52 9.61 3.72
C LYS A 70 -11.64 8.78 2.80
N LEU A 71 -10.55 8.20 3.31
CA LEU A 71 -9.64 7.34 2.56
C LEU A 71 -10.34 6.09 2.03
N GLU A 72 -11.15 5.42 2.86
CA GLU A 72 -11.93 4.26 2.45
C GLU A 72 -12.94 4.62 1.35
N ARG A 73 -13.63 5.75 1.48
CA ARG A 73 -14.59 6.22 0.47
C ARG A 73 -13.89 6.51 -0.85
N ALA A 74 -12.75 7.20 -0.82
CA ALA A 74 -11.95 7.48 -2.01
C ALA A 74 -11.43 6.20 -2.67
N LEU A 75 -10.94 5.23 -1.89
CA LEU A 75 -10.47 3.94 -2.40
C LEU A 75 -11.60 3.11 -3.02
N ARG A 76 -12.81 3.13 -2.43
CA ARG A 76 -14.00 2.50 -3.01
C ARG A 76 -14.34 3.13 -4.36
N ALA A 77 -14.36 4.47 -4.45
CA ALA A 77 -14.61 5.16 -5.72
C ALA A 77 -13.57 4.81 -6.78
N GLU A 78 -12.27 4.77 -6.42
CA GLU A 78 -11.19 4.40 -7.33
C GLU A 78 -11.32 2.96 -7.84
N ARG A 79 -11.71 2.02 -6.97
CA ARG A 79 -12.03 0.63 -7.36
C ARG A 79 -13.21 0.54 -8.32
N GLN A 80 -14.24 1.36 -8.13
CA GLN A 80 -15.38 1.38 -9.06
C GLN A 80 -14.95 1.88 -10.44
N ARG A 81 -14.13 2.94 -10.51
CA ARG A 81 -13.54 3.42 -11.77
C ARG A 81 -12.74 2.33 -12.48
N ALA A 82 -11.89 1.61 -11.75
CA ALA A 82 -11.11 0.51 -12.30
C ALA A 82 -12.00 -0.58 -12.91
N ARG A 83 -13.09 -0.94 -12.21
CA ARG A 83 -14.03 -1.99 -12.65
C ARG A 83 -14.87 -1.57 -13.86
N SER A 84 -15.21 -0.29 -13.99
CA SER A 84 -15.95 0.21 -15.14
C SER A 84 -15.06 0.61 -16.33
N GLY A 85 -13.74 0.44 -16.22
CA GLY A 85 -12.80 0.89 -17.26
C GLY A 85 -12.80 2.41 -17.44
N HIS A 86 -13.18 3.15 -16.39
CA HIS A 86 -13.35 4.59 -16.47
C HIS A 86 -11.99 5.27 -16.70
N TRP A 87 -11.94 6.21 -17.63
CA TRP A 87 -10.72 6.93 -18.02
C TRP A 87 -9.98 7.59 -16.85
N ALA A 88 -10.73 8.10 -15.88
CA ALA A 88 -10.18 8.73 -14.67
C ALA A 88 -9.64 7.73 -13.61
N TYR A 89 -9.58 6.44 -13.92
CA TYR A 89 -8.90 5.48 -13.05
C TYR A 89 -7.40 5.73 -13.05
N ASP A 90 -6.81 5.86 -11.86
CA ASP A 90 -5.37 6.02 -11.70
C ASP A 90 -4.82 4.97 -10.71
N LEU A 91 -3.95 4.08 -11.23
CA LEU A 91 -3.29 3.03 -10.44
C LEU A 91 -2.36 3.61 -9.38
N ASN A 92 -1.62 4.69 -9.68
CA ASN A 92 -0.73 5.34 -8.72
C ASN A 92 -1.54 5.96 -7.58
N ARG A 93 -2.64 6.62 -7.93
CA ARG A 93 -3.61 7.13 -6.94
C ARG A 93 -4.19 6.00 -6.09
N HIS A 94 -4.53 4.86 -6.69
CA HIS A 94 -5.01 3.68 -5.96
C HIS A 94 -3.98 3.17 -4.95
N ILE A 95 -2.72 3.01 -5.37
CA ILE A 95 -1.62 2.55 -4.51
C ILE A 95 -1.42 3.54 -3.36
N ALA A 96 -1.38 4.84 -3.65
CA ALA A 96 -1.20 5.89 -2.65
C ALA A 96 -2.36 5.93 -1.62
N LEU A 97 -3.61 5.81 -2.07
CA LEU A 97 -4.78 5.69 -1.20
C LEU A 97 -4.68 4.47 -0.28
N ARG A 98 -4.20 3.33 -0.82
CA ARG A 98 -4.04 2.10 -0.03
C ARG A 98 -2.93 2.24 1.02
N GLN A 99 -1.80 2.83 0.65
CA GLN A 99 -0.67 3.08 1.56
C GLN A 99 -1.08 4.06 2.68
N ALA A 100 -1.75 5.17 2.35
CA ALA A 100 -2.24 6.13 3.33
C ALA A 100 -3.25 5.50 4.30
N LEU A 101 -4.19 4.70 3.80
CA LEU A 101 -5.18 4.01 4.64
C LEU A 101 -4.51 3.03 5.63
N LEU A 102 -3.51 2.28 5.17
CA LEU A 102 -2.75 1.38 6.03
C LEU A 102 -1.95 2.15 7.07
N ALA A 103 -1.20 3.19 6.67
CA ALA A 103 -0.39 3.99 7.57
C ALA A 103 -1.24 4.70 8.64
N GLU A 104 -2.41 5.22 8.28
CA GLU A 104 -3.37 5.79 9.24
C GLU A 104 -4.01 4.72 10.12
N GLY A 105 -4.17 3.49 9.63
CA GLY A 105 -4.80 2.38 10.36
C GLY A 105 -3.90 1.76 11.42
N GLU A 106 -2.59 1.66 11.15
CA GLU A 106 -1.60 1.15 12.10
C GLU A 106 -1.64 1.98 13.41
N PRO A 107 -1.61 1.33 14.59
CA PRO A 107 -1.30 2.02 15.83
C PRO A 107 0.13 2.54 15.71
N CYS A 108 0.30 3.86 15.68
CA CYS A 108 1.57 4.54 15.46
C CYS A 108 2.72 3.91 16.27
N PRO A 109 3.74 3.30 15.63
CA PRO A 109 5.03 3.14 16.27
C PRO A 109 5.80 4.44 16.01
N ASP A 110 5.78 5.34 16.99
CA ASP A 110 6.72 6.45 17.13
C ASP A 110 6.79 7.45 15.95
N GLN A 111 6.00 8.53 16.05
CA GLN A 111 6.05 9.73 15.20
C GLN A 111 7.34 10.56 15.41
N LYS A 112 8.51 9.91 15.48
CA LYS A 112 9.81 10.58 15.56
C LYS A 112 10.63 10.21 14.35
N ARG A 113 10.77 11.18 13.43
CA ARG A 113 11.97 11.47 12.60
C ARG A 113 11.51 12.13 11.29
N THR A 114 11.62 13.45 11.23
CA THR A 114 12.09 14.25 10.08
C THR A 114 11.87 15.74 10.37
N ASN A 115 12.46 16.22 11.46
CA ASN A 115 13.00 17.58 11.46
C ASN A 115 14.52 17.40 11.31
N ASP A 116 14.97 17.33 10.06
CA ASP A 116 16.39 17.34 9.71
C ASP A 116 16.51 17.95 8.30
N ARG A 117 16.45 19.29 8.28
CA ARG A 117 16.98 20.19 7.26
C ARG A 117 17.29 21.52 7.93
#